data_AF-A0AAW0W0V2-F1
#
_entry.id   AF-A0AAW0W0V2-F1
#
_cell.length_a   1.000
_cell.length_b   1.000
_cell.length_c   1.000
_cell.angle_alpha   90.00
_cell.angle_beta   90.00
_cell.angle_gamma   90.00
#
_symmetry.space_group_name_H-M   'P 1'
#
loop_
_entity.id
_entity.type
_entity.pdbx_description
1 polymer ?
#
loop_
_entity_poly.entity_id
_entity_poly.type
_entity_poly.pdbx_seq_one_letter_code
_entity_poly.pdbx_strand_id
1 'polypeptide(L)'
;MSPEIEMRTVKSPEVEMRTVKSPEVEMRTVKSPEVEMRTVKSPEVEMRTVKSPEVEMRTVKSPEVEVRTVKSPEVEMRTVKSPEVEMRTVKSPEVEMRTVKSPEVEMRTVKSPEVEMRTVKSPEVEMRTVKAPEVEMRTVKSPEVEMRTVKSPEVEMRTVKSPEVEMRTIKAPEAEMRTVKAPEVQMRIDKAPKVEMRTVNFPEVEMRTVKGPEVEMKTVKAPKVEMTTVNFPEVEMRTVNSPEVEMRTVKAPEVEMRIVNSPEVEMRTVKSPEIEMRIVNFPEVEMRTVSSPEVEMRTINSPEVEMRTVKAPEVEMRAVNSSEVGG
;
A
#
# COMPACT_ATOMS: atom_id res chain seq x y z
N MET A 1 -39.16 -12.35 23.78
CA MET A 1 -37.71 -12.25 23.49
C MET A 1 -37.40 -13.26 22.42
N SER A 2 -36.68 -12.87 21.36
CA SER A 2 -36.10 -13.84 20.42
C SER A 2 -34.97 -14.59 21.16
N PRO A 3 -34.85 -15.92 21.04
CA PRO A 3 -33.82 -16.67 21.74
C PRO A 3 -32.42 -16.35 21.19
N GLU A 4 -31.44 -16.30 22.09
CA GLU A 4 -30.00 -16.34 21.76
C GLU A 4 -29.66 -17.66 21.07
N ILE A 5 -28.71 -17.63 20.14
CA ILE A 5 -28.19 -18.83 19.50
C ILE A 5 -26.76 -19.05 20.01
N GLU A 6 -26.62 -19.92 21.01
CA GLU A 6 -25.31 -20.36 21.51
C GLU A 6 -25.03 -21.80 21.05
N MET A 7 -24.00 -21.96 20.22
CA MET A 7 -23.48 -23.25 19.76
C MET A 7 -22.09 -23.51 20.35
N ARG A 8 -22.06 -24.25 21.46
CA ARG A 8 -20.81 -24.52 22.20
C ARG A 8 -19.87 -25.49 21.49
N THR A 9 -20.37 -26.66 21.11
CA THR A 9 -19.57 -27.66 20.40
C THR A 9 -20.45 -28.40 19.42
N VAL A 10 -20.26 -28.09 18.15
CA VAL A 10 -21.01 -28.66 17.05
C VAL A 10 -20.09 -29.56 16.24
N LYS A 11 -20.51 -30.81 16.09
CA LYS A 11 -19.98 -31.76 15.12
C LYS A 11 -21.14 -32.20 14.26
N SER A 12 -21.22 -31.67 13.05
CA SER A 12 -22.32 -31.97 12.12
C SER A 12 -21.75 -32.14 10.71
N PRO A 13 -22.49 -32.82 9.81
CA PRO A 13 -22.13 -32.88 8.39
C PRO A 13 -22.28 -31.52 7.69
N GLU A 14 -23.07 -30.61 8.26
CA GLU A 14 -23.31 -29.26 7.74
C GLU A 14 -23.74 -28.35 8.90
N VAL A 15 -23.38 -27.07 8.85
CA VAL A 15 -23.96 -26.02 9.69
C VAL A 15 -24.48 -24.92 8.76
N GLU A 16 -25.77 -24.98 8.45
CA GLU A 16 -26.43 -23.96 7.62
C GLU A 16 -27.33 -23.07 8.48
N MET A 17 -27.08 -21.76 8.45
CA MET A 17 -27.96 -20.73 9.03
C MET A 17 -28.47 -19.81 7.93
N ARG A 18 -29.72 -20.01 7.51
CA ARG A 18 -30.33 -19.23 6.41
C ARG A 18 -30.74 -17.82 6.80
N THR A 19 -31.71 -17.70 7.71
CA THR A 19 -32.23 -16.40 8.15
C THR A 19 -32.32 -16.39 9.66
N VAL A 20 -31.31 -15.80 10.29
CA VAL A 20 -31.22 -15.69 11.74
C VAL A 20 -31.54 -14.26 12.14
N LYS A 21 -32.49 -14.12 13.06
CA LYS A 21 -32.76 -12.87 13.79
C LYS A 21 -32.75 -13.19 15.28
N SER A 22 -31.64 -12.91 15.94
CA SER A 22 -31.39 -13.27 17.33
C SER A 22 -30.67 -12.12 18.05
N PRO A 23 -30.88 -11.91 19.35
CA PRO A 23 -30.07 -10.98 20.14
C PRO A 23 -28.56 -11.32 20.14
N GLU A 24 -28.18 -12.57 19.95
CA GLU A 24 -26.76 -13.00 19.94
C GLU A 24 -26.59 -14.27 19.10
N VAL A 25 -25.50 -14.36 18.34
CA VAL A 25 -25.06 -15.59 17.67
C VAL A 25 -23.63 -15.90 18.09
N GLU A 26 -23.46 -16.83 19.03
CA GLU A 26 -22.14 -17.31 19.48
C GLU A 26 -21.88 -18.73 18.97
N MET A 27 -20.81 -18.91 18.19
CA MET A 27 -20.29 -20.20 17.76
C MET A 27 -18.90 -20.43 18.33
N ARG A 28 -18.78 -21.31 19.35
CA ARG A 28 -17.50 -21.55 20.03
C ARG A 28 -16.61 -22.53 19.29
N THR A 29 -17.07 -23.77 19.14
CA THR A 29 -16.30 -24.83 18.46
C THR A 29 -17.17 -25.51 17.42
N VAL A 30 -16.92 -25.20 16.16
CA VAL A 30 -17.60 -25.83 15.03
C VAL A 30 -16.62 -26.71 14.28
N LYS A 31 -16.98 -27.99 14.11
CA LYS A 31 -16.31 -28.94 13.23
C LYS A 31 -17.34 -29.48 12.25
N SER A 32 -17.33 -28.97 11.04
CA SER A 32 -18.28 -29.32 10.00
C SER A 32 -17.56 -29.39 8.66
N PRO A 33 -17.98 -30.23 7.70
CA PRO A 33 -17.60 -30.12 6.30
C PRO A 33 -17.92 -28.76 5.67
N GLU A 34 -18.99 -28.11 6.10
CA GLU A 34 -19.45 -26.83 5.56
C GLU A 34 -20.08 -25.97 6.66
N VAL A 35 -19.79 -24.67 6.64
CA VAL A 35 -20.42 -23.66 7.50
C VAL A 35 -20.91 -22.52 6.61
N GLU A 36 -22.23 -22.45 6.36
CA GLU A 36 -22.86 -21.39 5.58
C GLU A 36 -23.75 -20.52 6.47
N MET A 37 -23.46 -19.21 6.52
CA MET A 37 -24.33 -18.19 7.12
C MET A 37 -24.82 -17.22 6.05
N ARG A 38 -26.12 -17.30 5.71
CA ARG A 38 -26.68 -16.47 4.64
C ARG A 38 -27.09 -15.08 5.09
N THR A 39 -28.09 -14.98 5.97
CA THR A 39 -28.63 -13.71 6.46
C THR A 39 -28.68 -13.73 7.97
N VAL A 40 -27.69 -13.10 8.60
CA VAL A 40 -27.63 -12.94 10.06
C VAL A 40 -27.94 -11.47 10.40
N LYS A 41 -28.96 -11.27 11.22
CA LYS A 41 -29.29 -9.98 11.84
C LYS A 41 -29.23 -10.16 13.35
N SER A 42 -28.13 -9.77 13.96
CA SER A 42 -27.92 -9.92 15.40
C SER A 42 -27.13 -8.75 15.96
N PRO A 43 -27.41 -8.26 17.16
CA PRO A 43 -26.53 -7.37 17.91
C PRO A 43 -25.05 -7.81 17.93
N GLU A 44 -24.78 -9.11 18.03
CA GLU A 44 -23.42 -9.64 18.14
C GLU A 44 -23.29 -10.97 17.39
N VAL A 45 -22.20 -11.13 16.63
CA VAL A 45 -21.83 -12.38 15.97
C VAL A 45 -20.40 -12.75 16.34
N GLU A 46 -20.24 -13.74 17.21
CA GLU A 46 -18.92 -14.25 17.62
C GLU A 46 -18.67 -15.66 17.06
N MET A 47 -17.57 -15.83 16.32
CA MET A 47 -17.05 -17.13 15.91
C MET A 47 -15.65 -17.37 16.48
N ARG A 48 -15.53 -18.31 17.43
CA ARG A 48 -14.24 -18.57 18.10
C ARG A 48 -13.35 -19.53 17.34
N THR A 49 -13.77 -20.79 17.18
CA THR A 49 -12.98 -21.84 16.54
C THR A 49 -13.83 -22.57 15.51
N VAL A 50 -13.60 -22.24 14.24
CA VAL A 50 -14.21 -22.93 13.11
C VAL A 50 -13.16 -23.78 12.42
N LYS A 51 -13.44 -25.07 12.30
CA LYS A 51 -12.67 -26.02 11.48
C LYS A 51 -13.61 -26.60 10.44
N SER A 52 -13.53 -26.09 9.23
CA SER A 52 -14.39 -26.49 8.13
C SER A 52 -13.61 -26.50 6.83
N PRO A 53 -13.86 -27.41 5.87
CA PRO A 53 -13.48 -27.26 4.48
C PRO A 53 -13.89 -25.91 3.86
N GLU A 54 -15.08 -25.44 4.18
CA GLU A 54 -15.65 -24.21 3.61
C GLU A 54 -16.34 -23.37 4.69
N VAL A 55 -16.12 -22.05 4.68
CA VAL A 55 -16.81 -21.08 5.53
C VAL A 55 -17.31 -19.93 4.65
N GLU A 56 -18.62 -19.85 4.45
CA GLU A 56 -19.26 -18.78 3.67
C GLU A 56 -20.13 -17.90 4.58
N MET A 57 -19.88 -16.59 4.58
CA MET A 57 -20.73 -15.58 5.19
C MET A 57 -21.24 -14.59 4.13
N ARG A 58 -22.55 -14.64 3.83
CA ARG A 58 -23.12 -13.81 2.76
C ARG A 58 -23.52 -12.42 3.22
N THR A 59 -24.50 -12.33 4.11
CA THR A 59 -25.06 -11.05 4.58
C THR A 59 -25.12 -11.04 6.09
N VAL A 60 -24.13 -10.40 6.71
CA VAL A 60 -24.08 -10.17 8.15
C VAL A 60 -24.41 -8.71 8.41
N LYS A 61 -25.44 -8.47 9.22
CA LYS A 61 -25.80 -7.15 9.75
C LYS A 61 -25.77 -7.23 11.26
N SER A 62 -24.69 -6.74 11.84
CA SER A 62 -24.47 -6.80 13.27
C SER A 62 -23.69 -5.61 13.78
N PRO A 63 -24.02 -5.01 14.94
CA PRO A 63 -23.15 -4.12 15.67
C PRO A 63 -21.69 -4.60 15.78
N GLU A 64 -21.46 -5.90 15.99
CA GLU A 64 -20.10 -6.44 16.20
C GLU A 64 -19.94 -7.81 15.53
N VAL A 65 -18.85 -7.98 14.76
CA VAL A 65 -18.49 -9.27 14.16
C VAL A 65 -17.06 -9.63 14.56
N GLU A 66 -16.91 -10.60 15.46
CA GLU A 66 -15.60 -11.12 15.87
C GLU A 66 -15.38 -12.54 15.33
N VAL A 67 -14.30 -12.73 14.56
CA VAL A 67 -13.86 -14.04 14.08
C VAL A 67 -12.44 -14.33 14.58
N ARG A 68 -12.33 -15.23 15.56
CA ARG A 68 -11.04 -15.47 16.24
C ARG A 68 -10.13 -16.44 15.49
N THR A 69 -10.54 -17.70 15.34
CA THR A 69 -9.73 -18.76 14.75
C THR A 69 -10.52 -19.51 13.69
N VAL A 70 -10.17 -19.30 12.44
CA VAL A 70 -10.68 -20.09 11.31
C VAL A 70 -9.54 -20.92 10.73
N LYS A 71 -9.80 -22.21 10.59
CA LYS A 71 -8.96 -23.14 9.82
C LYS A 71 -9.85 -23.74 8.75
N SER A 72 -9.74 -23.20 7.55
CA SER A 72 -10.55 -23.61 6.42
C SER A 72 -9.75 -23.60 5.14
N PRO A 73 -9.92 -24.54 4.20
CA PRO A 73 -9.54 -24.40 2.79
C PRO A 73 -10.03 -23.09 2.15
N GLU A 74 -11.25 -22.66 2.45
CA GLU A 74 -11.85 -21.47 1.85
C GLU A 74 -12.61 -20.63 2.89
N VAL A 75 -12.44 -19.31 2.84
CA VAL A 75 -13.19 -18.35 3.65
C VAL A 75 -13.70 -17.22 2.76
N GLU A 76 -15.01 -17.18 2.53
CA GLU A 76 -15.65 -16.12 1.75
C GLU A 76 -16.55 -15.25 2.65
N MET A 77 -16.31 -13.94 2.64
CA MET A 77 -17.20 -12.93 3.23
C MET A 77 -17.71 -11.96 2.17
N ARG A 78 -19.01 -12.02 1.87
CA ARG A 78 -19.59 -11.21 0.78
C ARG A 78 -20.00 -9.81 1.21
N THR A 79 -20.95 -9.70 2.12
CA THR A 79 -21.53 -8.42 2.56
C THR A 79 -21.59 -8.38 4.07
N VAL A 80 -20.61 -7.69 4.67
CA VAL A 80 -20.59 -7.40 6.10
C VAL A 80 -20.93 -5.94 6.31
N LYS A 81 -21.95 -5.68 7.11
CA LYS A 81 -22.33 -4.34 7.58
C LYS A 81 -22.31 -4.35 9.09
N SER A 82 -21.25 -3.80 9.66
CA SER A 82 -21.06 -3.79 11.10
C SER A 82 -20.27 -2.57 11.55
N PRO A 83 -20.61 -1.93 12.68
CA PRO A 83 -19.74 -1.02 13.41
C PRO A 83 -18.29 -1.53 13.55
N GLU A 84 -18.06 -2.81 13.81
CA GLU A 84 -16.73 -3.36 14.05
C GLU A 84 -16.57 -4.76 13.43
N VAL A 85 -15.48 -4.97 12.68
CA VAL A 85 -15.12 -6.28 12.12
C VAL A 85 -13.70 -6.64 12.53
N GLU A 86 -13.56 -7.60 13.46
CA GLU A 86 -12.27 -8.12 13.90
C GLU A 86 -12.03 -9.54 13.39
N MET A 87 -10.92 -9.75 12.67
CA MET A 87 -10.41 -11.09 12.32
C MET A 87 -9.02 -11.31 12.92
N ARG A 88 -8.91 -12.27 13.85
CA ARG A 88 -7.65 -12.49 14.58
C ARG A 88 -6.69 -13.45 13.87
N THR A 89 -7.08 -14.71 13.70
CA THR A 89 -6.24 -15.78 13.16
C THR A 89 -6.99 -16.54 12.09
N VAL A 90 -6.73 -16.19 10.83
CA VAL A 90 -7.24 -16.91 9.67
C VAL A 90 -6.11 -17.72 9.06
N LYS A 91 -6.32 -19.04 8.95
CA LYS A 91 -5.43 -19.97 8.24
C LYS A 91 -6.26 -20.63 7.15
N SER A 92 -6.10 -20.13 5.93
CA SER A 92 -6.83 -20.61 4.78
C SER A 92 -5.98 -20.60 3.53
N PRO A 93 -6.10 -21.55 2.59
CA PRO A 93 -5.70 -21.43 1.19
C PRO A 93 -6.19 -20.14 0.52
N GLU A 94 -7.45 -19.76 0.75
CA GLU A 94 -8.07 -18.59 0.12
C GLU A 94 -8.89 -17.78 1.14
N VAL A 95 -8.74 -16.45 1.11
CA VAL A 95 -9.55 -15.51 1.89
C VAL A 95 -10.08 -14.42 0.96
N GLU A 96 -11.38 -14.43 0.69
CA GLU A 96 -12.04 -13.40 -0.13
C GLU A 96 -12.97 -12.53 0.73
N MET A 97 -12.75 -11.22 0.71
CA MET A 97 -13.67 -10.21 1.26
C MET A 97 -14.18 -9.29 0.16
N ARG A 98 -15.49 -9.36 -0.14
CA ARG A 98 -16.07 -8.59 -1.25
C ARG A 98 -16.48 -7.18 -0.86
N THR A 99 -17.43 -7.05 0.05
CA THR A 99 -18.00 -5.76 0.46
C THR A 99 -18.07 -5.67 1.98
N VAL A 100 -17.14 -4.92 2.55
CA VAL A 100 -17.13 -4.59 3.98
C VAL A 100 -17.48 -3.12 4.14
N LYS A 101 -18.51 -2.84 4.95
CA LYS A 101 -18.89 -1.49 5.36
C LYS A 101 -18.89 -1.44 6.87
N SER A 102 -17.85 -0.83 7.43
CA SER A 102 -17.65 -0.79 8.87
C SER A 102 -16.86 0.43 9.31
N PRO A 103 -17.21 1.12 10.40
CA PRO A 103 -16.33 2.02 11.14
C PRO A 103 -14.89 1.51 11.28
N GLU A 104 -14.68 0.25 11.64
CA GLU A 104 -13.35 -0.31 11.92
C GLU A 104 -13.20 -1.73 11.35
N VAL A 105 -12.12 -1.98 10.62
CA VAL A 105 -11.76 -3.31 10.09
C VAL A 105 -10.35 -3.67 10.55
N GLU A 106 -10.23 -4.60 11.50
CA GLU A 106 -8.94 -5.10 11.99
C GLU A 106 -8.68 -6.54 11.50
N MET A 107 -7.55 -6.75 10.82
CA MET A 107 -7.01 -8.08 10.51
C MET A 107 -5.64 -8.28 11.16
N ARG A 108 -5.55 -9.20 12.13
CA ARG A 108 -4.31 -9.40 12.90
C ARG A 108 -3.33 -10.35 12.22
N THR A 109 -3.70 -11.61 12.06
CA THR A 109 -2.83 -12.66 11.51
C THR A 109 -3.56 -13.45 10.44
N VAL A 110 -3.26 -13.15 9.19
CA VAL A 110 -3.73 -13.90 8.03
C VAL A 110 -2.56 -14.70 7.47
N LYS A 111 -2.75 -16.01 7.33
CA LYS A 111 -1.83 -16.92 6.65
C LYS A 111 -2.59 -17.60 5.53
N SER A 112 -2.38 -17.13 4.31
CA SER A 112 -3.10 -17.62 3.14
C SER A 112 -2.29 -17.54 1.86
N PRO A 113 -2.25 -18.57 1.00
CA PRO A 113 -1.86 -18.47 -0.41
C PRO A 113 -2.37 -17.18 -1.09
N GLU A 114 -3.66 -16.89 -0.95
CA GLU A 114 -4.31 -15.74 -1.59
C GLU A 114 -5.16 -14.94 -0.61
N VAL A 115 -5.06 -13.62 -0.66
CA VAL A 115 -5.92 -12.68 0.10
C VAL A 115 -6.46 -11.62 -0.86
N GLU A 116 -7.77 -11.66 -1.14
CA GLU A 116 -8.44 -10.66 -1.99
C GLU A 116 -9.39 -9.79 -1.16
N MET A 117 -9.19 -8.46 -1.21
CA MET A 117 -10.12 -7.46 -0.69
C MET A 117 -10.64 -6.57 -1.81
N ARG A 118 -11.94 -6.68 -2.14
CA ARG A 118 -12.52 -5.95 -3.27
C ARG A 118 -12.96 -4.53 -2.92
N THR A 119 -13.92 -4.39 -2.00
CA THR A 119 -14.50 -3.10 -1.62
C THR A 119 -14.58 -2.97 -0.11
N VAL A 120 -13.67 -2.18 0.45
CA VAL A 120 -13.69 -1.80 1.87
C VAL A 120 -14.05 -0.32 1.97
N LYS A 121 -15.09 -0.03 2.76
CA LYS A 121 -15.49 1.34 3.11
C LYS A 121 -15.49 1.45 4.62
N SER A 122 -14.47 2.10 5.16
CA SER A 122 -14.27 2.16 6.61
C SER A 122 -13.48 3.39 7.03
N PRO A 123 -13.85 4.11 8.09
CA PRO A 123 -12.98 5.04 8.81
C PRO A 123 -11.54 4.53 9.00
N GLU A 124 -11.36 3.29 9.44
CA GLU A 124 -10.04 2.74 9.79
C GLU A 124 -9.88 1.30 9.29
N VAL A 125 -8.79 1.03 8.57
CA VAL A 125 -8.42 -0.31 8.11
C VAL A 125 -7.03 -0.66 8.61
N GLU A 126 -6.92 -1.58 9.57
CA GLU A 126 -5.64 -2.06 10.11
C GLU A 126 -5.34 -3.51 9.66
N MET A 127 -4.20 -3.71 9.00
CA MET A 127 -3.63 -5.03 8.71
C MET A 127 -2.28 -5.22 9.39
N ARG A 128 -2.21 -6.10 10.39
CA ARG A 128 -0.98 -6.27 11.18
C ARG A 128 0.02 -7.22 10.54
N THR A 129 -0.35 -8.49 10.36
CA THR A 129 0.52 -9.54 9.83
C THR A 129 -0.18 -10.35 8.76
N VAL A 130 0.17 -10.09 7.51
CA VAL A 130 -0.26 -10.87 6.35
C VAL A 130 0.93 -11.68 5.83
N LYS A 131 0.76 -12.98 5.71
CA LYS A 131 1.72 -13.88 5.06
C LYS A 131 0.99 -14.62 3.95
N ALA A 132 1.22 -14.17 2.73
CA ALA A 132 0.59 -14.70 1.53
C ALA A 132 1.54 -14.66 0.35
N PRO A 133 1.53 -15.62 -0.58
CA PRO A 133 2.00 -15.49 -1.96
C PRO A 133 1.49 -14.24 -2.67
N GLU A 134 0.18 -13.97 -2.55
CA GLU A 134 -0.50 -12.87 -3.26
C GLU A 134 -1.45 -12.10 -2.32
N VAL A 135 -1.39 -10.77 -2.37
CA VAL A 135 -2.31 -9.87 -1.67
C VAL A 135 -2.86 -8.84 -2.67
N GLU A 136 -4.15 -8.92 -2.97
CA GLU A 136 -4.83 -7.95 -3.86
C GLU A 136 -5.82 -7.07 -3.06
N MET A 137 -5.64 -5.75 -3.17
CA MET A 137 -6.58 -4.74 -2.68
C MET A 137 -7.09 -3.88 -3.82
N ARG A 138 -8.39 -3.99 -4.13
CA ARG A 138 -8.97 -3.29 -5.29
C ARG A 138 -9.44 -1.88 -4.94
N THR A 139 -10.43 -1.74 -4.07
CA THR A 139 -11.02 -0.44 -3.70
C THR A 139 -11.12 -0.29 -2.20
N VAL A 140 -10.20 0.49 -1.64
CA VAL A 140 -10.24 0.90 -0.24
C VAL A 140 -10.61 2.38 -0.18
N LYS A 141 -11.66 2.70 0.57
CA LYS A 141 -12.07 4.09 0.86
C LYS A 141 -12.09 4.26 2.37
N SER A 142 -11.08 4.94 2.89
CA SER A 142 -10.88 5.05 4.33
C SER A 142 -10.09 6.28 4.72
N PRO A 143 -10.48 7.07 5.72
CA PRO A 143 -9.61 8.02 6.43
C PRO A 143 -8.18 7.49 6.65
N GLU A 144 -8.04 6.29 7.22
CA GLU A 144 -6.74 5.76 7.64
C GLU A 144 -6.57 4.28 7.21
N VAL A 145 -5.47 3.99 6.52
CA VAL A 145 -5.08 2.63 6.14
C VAL A 145 -3.70 2.31 6.68
N GLU A 146 -3.61 1.42 7.68
CA GLU A 146 -2.33 0.96 8.25
C GLU A 146 -2.02 -0.49 7.84
N MET A 147 -0.85 -0.70 7.23
CA MET A 147 -0.29 -2.03 6.95
C MET A 147 1.07 -2.20 7.61
N ARG A 148 1.15 -3.03 8.65
CA ARG A 148 2.37 -3.18 9.44
C ARG A 148 3.38 -4.14 8.82
N THR A 149 3.02 -5.41 8.69
CA THR A 149 3.90 -6.47 8.18
C THR A 149 3.21 -7.29 7.11
N VAL A 150 3.59 -7.05 5.86
CA VAL A 150 3.17 -7.86 4.71
C VAL A 150 4.37 -8.64 4.20
N LYS A 151 4.29 -9.96 4.23
CA LYS A 151 5.29 -10.86 3.64
C LYS A 151 4.64 -11.57 2.47
N SER A 152 4.89 -11.04 1.27
CA SER A 152 4.27 -11.56 0.06
C SER A 152 5.15 -11.41 -1.16
N PRO A 153 5.40 -12.45 -1.98
CA PRO A 153 5.87 -12.33 -3.36
C PRO A 153 5.31 -11.11 -4.08
N GLU A 154 3.98 -10.98 -4.09
CA GLU A 154 3.27 -9.95 -4.83
C GLU A 154 2.26 -9.20 -3.96
N VAL A 155 2.25 -7.87 -4.06
CA VAL A 155 1.24 -7.00 -3.43
C VAL A 155 0.70 -6.04 -4.48
N GLU A 156 -0.58 -6.15 -4.83
CA GLU A 156 -1.26 -5.23 -5.75
C GLU A 156 -2.27 -4.34 -4.99
N MET A 157 -2.09 -3.02 -5.07
CA MET A 157 -3.07 -2.03 -4.63
C MET A 157 -3.58 -1.20 -5.79
N ARG A 158 -4.87 -1.35 -6.14
CA ARG A 158 -5.42 -0.66 -7.31
C ARG A 158 -5.90 0.75 -7.02
N THR A 159 -6.90 0.90 -6.16
CA THR A 159 -7.54 2.18 -5.83
C THR A 159 -7.65 2.34 -4.33
N VAL A 160 -6.73 3.11 -3.75
CA VAL A 160 -6.79 3.53 -2.35
C VAL A 160 -7.16 5.01 -2.32
N LYS A 161 -8.28 5.34 -1.67
CA LYS A 161 -8.70 6.72 -1.42
C LYS A 161 -8.71 6.95 0.07
N SER A 162 -7.66 7.59 0.57
CA SER A 162 -7.45 7.73 1.99
C SER A 162 -6.62 8.94 2.34
N PRO A 163 -7.04 9.83 3.26
CA PRO A 163 -6.20 10.80 3.94
C PRO A 163 -4.78 10.30 4.24
N GLU A 164 -4.68 9.17 4.95
CA GLU A 164 -3.43 8.67 5.50
C GLU A 164 -3.24 7.19 5.16
N VAL A 165 -2.14 6.87 4.47
CA VAL A 165 -1.75 5.48 4.21
C VAL A 165 -0.36 5.22 4.79
N GLU A 166 -0.29 4.36 5.81
CA GLU A 166 0.97 3.95 6.42
C GLU A 166 1.31 2.50 6.06
N MET A 167 2.49 2.28 5.48
CA MET A 167 3.03 0.95 5.17
C MET A 167 4.41 0.79 5.78
N ARG A 168 4.55 -0.05 6.82
CA ARG A 168 5.79 -0.11 7.61
C ARG A 168 6.82 -1.13 7.16
N THR A 169 6.39 -2.36 6.88
CA THR A 169 7.29 -3.50 6.65
C THR A 169 6.74 -4.39 5.55
N ILE A 170 6.88 -3.94 4.31
CA ILE A 170 6.59 -4.77 3.15
C ILE A 170 7.86 -5.54 2.78
N LYS A 171 7.77 -6.87 2.80
CA LYS A 171 8.79 -7.80 2.30
C LYS A 171 8.21 -8.49 1.09
N ALA A 172 8.32 -7.83 -0.05
CA ALA A 172 7.73 -8.29 -1.30
C ALA A 172 8.67 -8.11 -2.49
N PRO A 173 8.99 -9.19 -3.23
CA PRO A 173 9.53 -9.14 -4.58
C PRO A 173 8.95 -8.00 -5.43
N GLU A 174 7.62 -7.96 -5.52
CA GLU A 174 6.91 -7.01 -6.36
C GLU A 174 5.80 -6.32 -5.57
N ALA A 175 5.79 -4.98 -5.62
CA ALA A 175 4.71 -4.16 -5.09
C ALA A 175 4.22 -3.19 -6.18
N GLU A 176 2.98 -3.37 -6.64
CA GLU A 176 2.34 -2.49 -7.62
C GLU A 176 1.29 -1.61 -6.93
N MET A 177 1.41 -0.30 -7.08
CA MET A 177 0.39 0.66 -6.67
C MET A 177 -0.10 1.47 -7.87
N ARG A 178 -1.36 1.29 -8.24
CA ARG A 178 -1.89 1.94 -9.45
C ARG A 178 -2.39 3.34 -9.21
N THR A 179 -3.32 3.50 -8.27
CA THR A 179 -3.98 4.79 -7.99
C THR A 179 -4.17 4.94 -6.50
N VAL A 180 -3.25 5.70 -5.89
CA VAL A 180 -3.39 6.16 -4.51
C VAL A 180 -3.75 7.63 -4.54
N LYS A 181 -4.89 7.98 -3.91
CA LYS A 181 -5.32 9.36 -3.69
C LYS A 181 -5.29 9.60 -2.19
N ALA A 182 -4.18 10.16 -1.73
CA ALA A 182 -3.95 10.38 -0.31
C ALA A 182 -3.21 11.70 -0.04
N PRO A 183 -3.67 12.53 0.90
CA PRO A 183 -2.91 13.56 1.60
C PRO A 183 -1.49 13.13 1.95
N GLU A 184 -1.37 12.02 2.66
CA GLU A 184 -0.12 11.59 3.27
C GLU A 184 0.08 10.10 3.01
N VAL A 185 1.25 9.74 2.49
CA VAL A 185 1.66 8.34 2.39
C VAL A 185 3.05 8.17 2.94
N GLN A 186 3.14 7.34 3.97
CA GLN A 186 4.40 6.94 4.58
C GLN A 186 4.69 5.49 4.19
N MET A 187 5.74 5.30 3.41
CA MET A 187 6.23 3.96 3.06
C MET A 187 7.61 3.71 3.63
N ARG A 188 7.71 2.62 4.37
CA ARG A 188 8.96 2.00 4.78
C ARG A 188 9.01 0.60 4.19
N ILE A 189 9.95 0.40 3.27
CA ILE A 189 10.10 -0.86 2.53
C ILE A 189 11.49 -1.42 2.84
N ASP A 190 11.54 -2.48 3.64
CA ASP A 190 12.81 -3.09 4.05
C ASP A 190 13.54 -3.75 2.88
N LYS A 191 12.79 -4.50 2.05
CA LYS A 191 13.29 -5.26 0.90
C LYS A 191 12.18 -5.46 -0.12
N ALA A 192 12.26 -4.73 -1.24
CA ALA A 192 11.43 -5.01 -2.41
C ALA A 192 12.25 -4.83 -3.69
N PRO A 193 12.44 -5.88 -4.51
CA PRO A 193 13.18 -5.76 -5.74
C PRO A 193 12.53 -4.88 -6.82
N LYS A 194 11.20 -4.80 -6.88
CA LYS A 194 10.51 -3.89 -7.79
C LYS A 194 9.34 -3.20 -7.09
N VAL A 195 9.33 -1.87 -7.15
CA VAL A 195 8.18 -1.04 -6.72
C VAL A 195 7.72 -0.20 -7.91
N GLU A 196 6.50 -0.44 -8.40
CA GLU A 196 5.89 0.34 -9.48
C GLU A 196 4.77 1.22 -8.91
N MET A 197 4.86 2.54 -9.11
CA MET A 197 3.80 3.49 -8.80
C MET A 197 3.33 4.19 -10.09
N ARG A 198 2.08 3.95 -10.51
CA ARG A 198 1.58 4.48 -11.80
C ARG A 198 1.04 5.90 -11.72
N THR A 199 0.02 6.12 -10.90
CA THR A 199 -0.62 7.43 -10.77
C THR A 199 -0.79 7.76 -9.32
N VAL A 200 -0.03 8.75 -8.89
CA VAL A 200 -0.01 9.17 -7.51
C VAL A 200 -0.21 10.67 -7.42
N ASN A 201 -1.25 11.03 -6.67
CA ASN A 201 -1.68 12.41 -6.49
C ASN A 201 -1.68 12.68 -4.98
N PHE A 202 -0.56 13.22 -4.50
CA PHE A 202 -0.22 13.40 -3.09
C PHE A 202 -0.11 14.87 -2.74
N PRO A 203 -0.37 15.25 -1.48
CA PRO A 203 0.17 16.42 -0.83
C PRO A 203 1.63 16.28 -0.39
N GLU A 204 1.95 15.18 0.30
CA GLU A 204 3.28 14.89 0.83
C GLU A 204 3.62 13.40 0.63
N VAL A 205 4.79 13.12 0.05
CA VAL A 205 5.33 11.76 -0.03
C VAL A 205 6.59 11.69 0.80
N GLU A 206 6.57 10.88 1.86
CA GLU A 206 7.77 10.55 2.59
C GLU A 206 8.14 9.08 2.39
N MET A 207 9.21 8.85 1.64
CA MET A 207 9.82 7.53 1.50
C MET A 207 11.09 7.44 2.33
N ARG A 208 11.03 6.66 3.42
CA ARG A 208 12.16 6.43 4.32
C ARG A 208 12.75 5.04 4.11
N THR A 209 14.00 5.02 3.67
CA THR A 209 14.85 3.82 3.55
C THR A 209 14.22 2.72 2.72
N VAL A 210 14.45 2.75 1.41
CA VAL A 210 14.10 1.64 0.53
C VAL A 210 15.38 1.00 0.00
N LYS A 211 15.44 -0.33 0.05
CA LYS A 211 16.51 -1.13 -0.55
C LYS A 211 15.87 -2.12 -1.54
N GLY A 212 16.20 -1.98 -2.81
CA GLY A 212 15.63 -2.77 -3.91
C GLY A 212 16.46 -2.64 -5.19
N PRO A 213 16.29 -3.52 -6.18
CA PRO A 213 16.80 -3.29 -7.53
C PRO A 213 16.21 -2.10 -8.32
N GLU A 214 14.91 -1.85 -8.27
CA GLU A 214 14.26 -0.92 -9.22
C GLU A 214 13.07 -0.18 -8.57
N VAL A 215 12.97 1.13 -8.82
CA VAL A 215 11.76 1.93 -8.55
C VAL A 215 11.36 2.68 -9.81
N GLU A 216 10.14 2.45 -10.27
CA GLU A 216 9.53 3.18 -11.39
C GLU A 216 8.35 4.01 -10.89
N MET A 217 8.43 5.33 -11.10
CA MET A 217 7.33 6.27 -10.86
C MET A 217 6.89 6.93 -12.17
N LYS A 218 5.68 6.61 -12.63
CA LYS A 218 5.19 7.11 -13.93
C LYS A 218 4.65 8.53 -13.85
N THR A 219 3.79 8.81 -12.88
CA THR A 219 3.19 10.14 -12.72
C THR A 219 3.01 10.47 -11.25
N VAL A 220 3.80 11.44 -10.79
CA VAL A 220 3.72 12.03 -9.45
C VAL A 220 3.19 13.45 -9.58
N LYS A 221 2.12 13.76 -8.84
CA LYS A 221 1.61 15.12 -8.65
C LYS A 221 1.57 15.41 -7.16
N ALA A 222 2.44 16.29 -6.65
CA ALA A 222 2.42 16.62 -5.24
C ALA A 222 2.98 18.01 -4.86
N PRO A 223 2.41 18.78 -3.92
CA PRO A 223 3.01 19.93 -3.24
C PRO A 223 4.48 19.71 -2.87
N LYS A 224 4.81 18.57 -2.25
CA LYS A 224 6.17 18.24 -1.84
C LYS A 224 6.50 16.77 -2.04
N VAL A 225 7.70 16.47 -2.53
CA VAL A 225 8.26 15.11 -2.63
C VAL A 225 9.56 15.03 -1.83
N GLU A 226 9.59 14.26 -0.74
CA GLU A 226 10.81 14.03 0.06
C GLU A 226 11.31 12.58 -0.04
N MET A 227 12.56 12.42 -0.49
CA MET A 227 13.25 11.13 -0.51
C MET A 227 14.52 11.19 0.33
N THR A 228 14.55 10.50 1.48
CA THR A 228 15.66 10.64 2.45
C THR A 228 16.86 9.73 2.15
N THR A 229 16.62 8.45 1.85
CA THR A 229 17.70 7.49 1.54
C THR A 229 17.21 6.48 0.53
N VAL A 230 17.72 6.61 -0.68
CA VAL A 230 17.38 5.86 -1.88
C VAL A 230 18.64 5.07 -2.27
N ASN A 231 18.59 3.74 -2.20
CA ASN A 231 19.72 2.88 -2.55
C ASN A 231 19.27 1.77 -3.51
N PHE A 232 19.20 2.11 -4.80
CA PHE A 232 18.70 1.25 -5.88
C PHE A 232 19.71 1.17 -7.03
N PRO A 233 19.85 0.05 -7.73
CA PRO A 233 20.40 -0.06 -9.08
C PRO A 233 19.87 0.99 -10.07
N GLU A 234 18.55 1.19 -10.12
CA GLU A 234 17.91 2.08 -11.10
C GLU A 234 16.73 2.85 -10.47
N VAL A 235 16.64 4.15 -10.78
CA VAL A 235 15.50 5.01 -10.41
C VAL A 235 14.99 5.72 -11.67
N GLU A 236 13.79 5.35 -12.14
CA GLU A 236 13.12 6.03 -13.27
C GLU A 236 11.93 6.86 -12.76
N MET A 237 11.98 8.18 -12.95
CA MET A 237 10.85 9.08 -12.75
C MET A 237 10.44 9.71 -14.08
N ARG A 238 9.25 9.35 -14.60
CA ARG A 238 8.82 9.83 -15.92
C ARG A 238 8.20 11.21 -15.90
N THR A 239 7.31 11.48 -14.97
CA THR A 239 6.64 12.78 -14.86
C THR A 239 6.43 13.14 -13.40
N VAL A 240 7.11 14.17 -12.95
CA VAL A 240 6.96 14.77 -11.62
C VAL A 240 6.42 16.18 -11.79
N ASN A 241 5.26 16.48 -11.22
CA ASN A 241 4.74 17.85 -11.13
C ASN A 241 4.59 18.20 -9.65
N SER A 242 5.50 19.02 -9.15
CA SER A 242 5.56 19.33 -7.72
C SER A 242 6.05 20.75 -7.48
N PRO A 243 5.55 21.50 -6.50
CA PRO A 243 6.17 22.73 -6.01
C PRO A 243 7.60 22.56 -5.47
N GLU A 244 7.90 21.45 -4.78
CA GLU A 244 9.18 21.23 -4.10
C GLU A 244 9.59 19.74 -4.17
N VAL A 245 10.79 19.46 -4.67
CA VAL A 245 11.38 18.10 -4.66
C VAL A 245 12.68 18.10 -3.87
N GLU A 246 12.72 17.43 -2.71
CA GLU A 246 13.93 17.25 -1.89
C GLU A 246 14.42 15.79 -1.97
N MET A 247 15.63 15.58 -2.49
CA MET A 247 16.32 14.30 -2.43
C MET A 247 17.59 14.41 -1.59
N ARG A 248 17.63 13.74 -0.43
CA ARG A 248 18.76 13.88 0.51
C ARG A 248 19.95 13.00 0.16
N THR A 249 19.75 11.70 0.03
CA THR A 249 20.81 10.74 -0.28
C THR A 249 20.32 9.75 -1.32
N VAL A 250 20.83 9.88 -2.54
CA VAL A 250 20.61 8.94 -3.64
C VAL A 250 21.91 8.20 -3.91
N LYS A 251 21.87 6.88 -3.84
CA LYS A 251 22.96 5.97 -4.23
C LYS A 251 22.40 5.00 -5.25
N ALA A 252 22.65 5.27 -6.52
CA ALA A 252 22.19 4.41 -7.59
C ALA A 252 23.22 4.30 -8.72
N PRO A 253 23.41 3.15 -9.39
CA PRO A 253 24.07 3.03 -10.69
C PRO A 253 23.52 4.00 -11.74
N GLU A 254 22.20 4.14 -11.84
CA GLU A 254 21.53 4.99 -12.83
C GLU A 254 20.35 5.75 -12.22
N VAL A 255 20.23 7.04 -12.56
CA VAL A 255 19.10 7.90 -12.21
C VAL A 255 18.58 8.58 -13.48
N GLU A 256 17.36 8.24 -13.92
CA GLU A 256 16.69 8.88 -15.07
C GLU A 256 15.48 9.69 -14.59
N MET A 257 15.50 11.00 -14.87
CA MET A 257 14.35 11.89 -14.69
C MET A 257 13.94 12.49 -16.03
N ARG A 258 12.77 12.13 -16.56
CA ARG A 258 12.36 12.56 -17.90
C ARG A 258 11.71 13.92 -17.94
N ILE A 259 10.63 14.11 -17.18
CA ILE A 259 9.86 15.36 -17.15
C ILE A 259 9.68 15.75 -15.69
N VAL A 260 10.32 16.84 -15.28
CA VAL A 260 10.11 17.42 -13.95
C VAL A 260 9.65 18.86 -14.13
N ASN A 261 8.47 19.17 -13.62
CA ASN A 261 7.92 20.52 -13.56
C ASN A 261 7.84 20.91 -12.08
N SER A 262 8.88 21.59 -11.61
CA SER A 262 8.98 22.04 -10.21
C SER A 262 9.56 23.45 -10.07
N PRO A 263 8.96 24.34 -9.27
CA PRO A 263 9.58 25.58 -8.82
C PRO A 263 10.97 25.37 -8.19
N GLU A 264 11.08 24.36 -7.31
CA GLU A 264 12.28 24.11 -6.52
C GLU A 264 12.67 22.63 -6.55
N VAL A 265 13.94 22.34 -6.78
CA VAL A 265 14.53 21.00 -6.67
C VAL A 265 15.84 21.08 -5.87
N GLU A 266 15.87 20.47 -4.69
CA GLU A 266 17.09 20.34 -3.87
C GLU A 266 17.59 18.89 -3.90
N MET A 267 18.79 18.67 -4.42
CA MET A 267 19.50 17.39 -4.31
C MET A 267 20.75 17.55 -3.45
N ARG A 268 20.77 16.94 -2.26
CA ARG A 268 21.89 17.12 -1.31
C ARG A 268 23.09 16.24 -1.62
N THR A 269 22.89 14.94 -1.73
CA THR A 269 23.95 13.97 -1.98
C THR A 269 23.49 12.96 -3.01
N VAL A 270 24.01 13.05 -4.22
CA VAL A 270 23.81 12.06 -5.28
C VAL A 270 25.14 11.37 -5.55
N LYS A 271 25.16 10.05 -5.44
CA LYS A 271 26.28 9.20 -5.83
C LYS A 271 25.78 8.22 -6.86
N SER A 272 26.03 8.54 -8.12
CA SER A 272 25.64 7.71 -9.26
C SER A 272 26.77 7.63 -10.27
N PRO A 273 27.03 6.50 -10.92
CA PRO A 273 27.77 6.41 -12.18
C PRO A 273 27.20 7.31 -13.29
N GLU A 274 25.87 7.32 -13.44
CA GLU A 274 25.19 8.02 -14.53
C GLU A 274 23.93 8.75 -14.02
N ILE A 275 23.72 9.98 -14.48
CA ILE A 275 22.53 10.80 -14.19
C ILE A 275 22.04 11.40 -15.51
N GLU A 276 20.83 11.05 -15.96
CA GLU A 276 20.16 11.67 -17.13
C GLU A 276 18.93 12.48 -16.68
N MET A 277 18.90 13.77 -17.03
CA MET A 277 17.73 14.64 -16.87
C MET A 277 17.32 15.18 -18.25
N ARG A 278 16.11 14.88 -18.76
CA ARG A 278 15.79 15.09 -20.19
C ARG A 278 14.95 16.33 -20.54
N ILE A 279 13.96 16.66 -19.73
CA ILE A 279 13.10 17.84 -19.90
C ILE A 279 12.84 18.42 -18.52
N VAL A 280 13.37 19.62 -18.34
CA VAL A 280 13.43 20.27 -17.05
C VAL A 280 12.88 21.68 -17.21
N ASN A 281 11.73 21.97 -16.57
CA ASN A 281 11.16 23.32 -16.54
C ASN A 281 11.14 23.80 -15.08
N PHE A 282 12.15 24.57 -14.68
CA PHE A 282 12.31 25.07 -13.31
C PHE A 282 12.59 26.57 -13.29
N PRO A 283 12.29 27.29 -12.21
CA PRO A 283 12.96 28.51 -11.79
C PRO A 283 14.38 28.25 -11.25
N GLU A 284 14.54 27.36 -10.26
CA GLU A 284 15.81 27.17 -9.53
C GLU A 284 16.14 25.69 -9.29
N VAL A 285 17.44 25.34 -9.36
CA VAL A 285 17.98 24.01 -8.99
C VAL A 285 19.18 24.17 -8.08
N GLU A 286 19.16 23.53 -6.90
CA GLU A 286 20.34 23.44 -6.03
C GLU A 286 20.84 21.98 -5.95
N MET A 287 22.03 21.74 -6.51
CA MET A 287 22.76 20.48 -6.36
C MET A 287 23.98 20.69 -5.45
N ARG A 288 23.96 20.12 -4.24
CA ARG A 288 25.04 20.36 -3.25
C ARG A 288 26.26 19.48 -3.46
N THR A 289 26.07 18.16 -3.42
CA THR A 289 27.15 17.18 -3.57
C THR A 289 26.76 16.14 -4.61
N VAL A 290 27.31 16.28 -5.81
CA VAL A 290 27.16 15.28 -6.89
C VAL A 290 28.50 14.59 -7.07
N SER A 291 28.50 13.27 -6.98
CA SER A 291 29.67 12.43 -7.28
C SER A 291 29.25 11.46 -8.35
N SER A 292 29.44 11.86 -9.60
CA SER A 292 29.08 11.07 -10.78
C SER A 292 30.14 11.19 -11.86
N PRO A 293 30.66 10.10 -12.45
CA PRO A 293 31.44 10.11 -13.68
C PRO A 293 30.78 10.97 -14.77
N GLU A 294 29.49 10.78 -15.00
CA GLU A 294 28.76 11.40 -16.10
C GLU A 294 27.45 12.04 -15.59
N VAL A 295 27.20 13.27 -16.03
CA VAL A 295 25.93 13.98 -15.80
C VAL A 295 25.46 14.56 -17.13
N GLU A 296 24.32 14.08 -17.63
CA GLU A 296 23.70 14.62 -18.86
C GLU A 296 22.40 15.35 -18.53
N MET A 297 22.32 16.61 -18.97
CA MET A 297 21.12 17.43 -18.88
C MET A 297 20.70 17.89 -20.28
N ARG A 298 19.48 17.54 -20.69
CA ARG A 298 18.88 17.95 -21.96
C ARG A 298 17.70 18.88 -21.67
N THR A 299 17.54 19.90 -22.51
CA THR A 299 16.39 20.84 -22.52
C THR A 299 16.05 21.39 -21.13
N ILE A 300 16.91 22.30 -20.65
CA ILE A 300 16.71 23.01 -19.38
C ILE A 300 16.08 24.37 -19.69
N ASN A 301 14.86 24.60 -19.21
CA ASN A 301 14.26 25.93 -19.14
C ASN A 301 14.30 26.38 -17.69
N SER A 302 15.41 26.99 -17.28
CA SER A 302 15.59 27.50 -15.93
C SER A 302 16.47 28.73 -15.86
N PRO A 303 16.03 29.82 -15.20
CA PRO A 303 16.84 31.04 -15.06
C PRO A 303 18.12 30.82 -14.26
N GLU A 304 18.11 29.94 -13.24
CA GLU A 304 19.24 29.74 -12.32
C GLU A 304 19.52 28.25 -12.03
N VAL A 305 20.77 27.84 -12.21
CA VAL A 305 21.27 26.50 -11.86
C VAL A 305 22.51 26.66 -10.97
N GLU A 306 22.42 26.23 -9.72
CA GLU A 306 23.54 26.24 -8.77
C GLU A 306 24.09 24.84 -8.51
N MET A 307 25.40 24.67 -8.72
CA MET A 307 26.14 23.46 -8.40
C MET A 307 27.29 23.80 -7.44
N ARG A 308 27.30 23.24 -6.22
CA ARG A 308 28.34 23.59 -5.23
C ARG A 308 29.56 22.68 -5.26
N THR A 309 29.33 21.37 -5.15
CA THR A 309 30.40 20.36 -5.02
C THR A 309 30.19 19.26 -6.03
N VAL A 310 30.62 19.50 -7.26
CA VAL A 310 30.55 18.52 -8.35
C VAL A 310 31.88 17.79 -8.46
N LYS A 311 31.85 16.49 -8.16
CA LYS A 311 32.92 15.55 -8.49
C LYS A 311 32.49 14.74 -9.70
N ALA A 312 32.37 15.44 -10.82
CA ALA A 312 32.08 14.86 -12.12
C ALA A 312 33.17 15.25 -13.13
N PRO A 313 33.88 14.29 -13.73
CA PRO A 313 34.82 14.58 -14.80
C PRO A 313 34.10 15.08 -16.06
N GLU A 314 32.85 14.67 -16.31
CA GLU A 314 32.08 15.06 -17.49
C GLU A 314 30.67 15.55 -17.11
N VAL A 315 30.35 16.78 -17.56
CA VAL A 315 29.02 17.39 -17.43
C VAL A 315 28.60 17.89 -18.81
N GLU A 316 27.59 17.28 -19.40
CA GLU A 316 27.01 17.70 -20.68
C GLU A 316 25.68 18.44 -20.45
N MET A 317 25.57 19.65 -21.01
CA MET A 317 24.33 20.42 -21.03
C MET A 317 23.94 20.75 -22.47
N ARG A 318 22.71 20.40 -22.88
CA ARG A 318 22.19 20.62 -24.24
C ARG A 318 20.87 21.39 -24.20
N ALA A 319 20.74 22.41 -25.07
CA ALA A 319 19.55 23.26 -25.17
C ALA A 319 19.14 23.90 -23.83
N VAL A 320 20.06 24.67 -23.25
CA VAL A 320 19.85 25.40 -21.99
C VAL A 320 19.34 26.81 -22.30
N ASN A 321 18.17 27.15 -21.78
CA ASN A 321 17.65 28.52 -21.72
C ASN A 321 17.82 29.02 -20.28
N SER A 322 19.05 29.36 -19.88
CA SER A 322 19.37 29.94 -18.58
C SER A 322 20.04 31.31 -18.70
N SER A 323 19.80 32.16 -17.71
CA SER A 323 20.44 33.49 -17.62
C SER A 323 21.81 33.43 -16.94
N GLU A 324 22.02 32.49 -16.00
CA GLU A 324 23.27 32.33 -15.26
C GLU A 324 23.58 30.85 -14.99
N VAL A 325 24.84 30.46 -15.16
CA VAL A 325 25.38 29.14 -14.79
C VAL A 325 26.56 29.39 -13.86
N GLY A 326 26.37 29.17 -12.56
CA GLY A 326 27.41 29.35 -11.54
C GLY A 326 28.02 28.01 -11.11
N GLY A 327 29.35 27.96 -11.02
CA GLY A 327 30.12 26.80 -10.54
C GLY A 327 30.94 27.10 -9.30
#